data_AF-B0L8U3-F1
#
_entry.id   AF-B0L8U3-F1
#
_cell.length_a   1.000
_cell.length_b   1.000
_cell.length_c   1.000
_cell.angle_alpha   90.00
_cell.angle_beta   90.00
_cell.angle_gamma   90.00
#
_symmetry.space_group_name_H-M   'P 1'
#
loop_
_entity.id
_entity.type
_entity.pdbx_description
1 polymer ?
#
loop_
_entity_poly.entity_id
_entity_poly.type
_entity_poly.pdbx_seq_one_letter_code
_entity_poly.pdbx_strand_id
1 'polypeptide(L)'
;QQAKRQAVTNPENTLYAIKRLIGRKFDSEAVRKDIAISPFKIVKADNGDAWVEVRGKRYSAPEISAMVLQKMKKTAEDYLGETVTDAVITVPAYFDDSQRQATKDAGKIAGLNVLRIINEPTAAALAYGLDKKKDEKIAVFDLGGGTFDVSILELGDGVFEVKSTNGDTFLGGEDFDQSVIDWIADEFKKDQGIDLRGDKMALQRLKEAAEKAKCELST
;
A
#
# COMPACT_ATOMS: atom_id res chain seq x y z
N GLN A 1 14.71 -3.40 -2.09
CA GLN A 1 15.37 -4.37 -1.18
C GLN A 1 16.26 -3.71 -0.13
N GLN A 2 17.11 -2.72 -0.46
CA GLN A 2 17.98 -2.05 0.54
C GLN A 2 17.21 -1.39 1.69
N ALA A 3 16.13 -0.65 1.40
CA ALA A 3 15.31 0.00 2.43
C ALA A 3 14.69 -1.00 3.44
N LYS A 4 14.12 -2.12 2.97
CA LYS A 4 13.54 -3.16 3.84
C LYS A 4 14.58 -3.74 4.80
N ARG A 5 15.83 -3.97 4.35
CA ARG A 5 16.88 -4.57 5.20
C ARG A 5 17.32 -3.69 6.37
N GLN A 6 17.28 -2.37 6.22
CA GLN A 6 17.70 -1.45 7.28
C GLN A 6 16.55 -1.00 8.20
N ALA A 7 15.32 -1.49 7.97
CA ALA A 7 14.12 -1.05 8.69
C ALA A 7 14.27 -1.28 10.20
N VAL A 8 14.80 -2.44 10.61
CA VAL A 8 15.09 -2.80 12.02
C VAL A 8 15.97 -1.77 12.72
N THR A 9 17.03 -1.32 12.05
CA THR A 9 18.03 -0.41 12.63
C THR A 9 17.71 1.07 12.41
N ASN A 10 16.69 1.37 11.61
CA ASN A 10 16.31 2.74 11.25
C ASN A 10 14.78 2.89 11.08
N PRO A 11 13.98 2.53 12.11
CA PRO A 11 12.52 2.40 11.97
C PRO A 11 11.83 3.75 11.76
N GLU A 12 12.33 4.83 12.38
CA GLU A 12 11.72 6.17 12.27
C GLU A 12 11.92 6.83 10.91
N ASN A 13 12.93 6.40 10.14
CA ASN A 13 13.25 6.97 8.83
C ASN A 13 13.07 5.97 7.68
N THR A 14 12.46 4.81 7.95
CA THR A 14 12.11 3.83 6.92
C THR A 14 10.60 3.86 6.71
N LEU A 15 10.18 4.52 5.63
CA LEU A 15 8.77 4.71 5.30
C LEU A 15 8.21 3.51 4.54
N TYR A 16 7.04 3.03 4.94
CA TYR A 16 6.30 1.94 4.32
C TYR A 16 4.79 2.18 4.48
N ALA A 17 3.97 1.38 3.80
CA ALA A 17 2.50 1.48 3.83
C ALA A 17 1.93 2.89 3.52
N ILE A 18 2.69 3.76 2.86
CA ILE A 18 2.28 5.14 2.55
C ILE A 18 1.02 5.20 1.66
N LYS A 19 0.71 4.13 0.92
CA LYS A 19 -0.57 3.97 0.21
C LYS A 19 -1.78 4.08 1.15
N ARG A 20 -1.66 3.73 2.44
CA ARG A 20 -2.73 3.92 3.45
C ARG A 20 -2.95 5.40 3.79
N LEU A 21 -1.96 6.28 3.56
CA LEU A 21 -2.02 7.71 3.86
C LEU A 21 -2.37 8.60 2.65
N ILE A 22 -2.10 8.12 1.43
CA ILE A 22 -2.25 8.92 0.21
C ILE A 22 -3.69 9.42 0.04
N GLY A 23 -3.85 10.72 -0.22
CA GLY A 23 -5.16 11.37 -0.38
C GLY A 23 -5.99 11.49 0.90
N ARG A 24 -5.47 11.13 2.08
CA ARG A 24 -6.22 11.19 3.35
C ARG A 24 -5.93 12.46 4.15
N LYS A 25 -6.96 12.92 4.89
CA LYS A 25 -6.82 13.97 5.90
C LYS A 25 -6.19 13.41 7.17
N PHE A 26 -5.30 14.20 7.78
CA PHE A 26 -4.61 13.85 9.03
C PHE A 26 -5.58 13.46 10.16
N ASP A 27 -6.72 14.15 10.25
CA ASP A 27 -7.68 13.93 11.33
C ASP A 27 -8.61 12.73 11.10
N SER A 28 -8.51 12.02 9.96
CA SER A 28 -9.38 10.88 9.64
C SER A 28 -9.14 9.68 10.55
N GLU A 29 -10.16 8.86 10.78
CA GLU A 29 -10.05 7.69 11.67
C GLU A 29 -8.97 6.71 11.22
N ALA A 30 -8.88 6.43 9.92
CA ALA A 30 -7.85 5.59 9.32
C ALA A 30 -6.43 6.10 9.64
N VAL A 31 -6.18 7.41 9.46
CA VAL A 31 -4.86 8.00 9.74
C VAL A 31 -4.55 8.00 11.24
N ARG A 32 -5.56 8.19 12.13
CA ARG A 32 -5.35 8.06 13.58
C ARG A 32 -4.90 6.65 13.98
N LYS A 33 -5.46 5.61 13.35
CA LYS A 33 -5.02 4.23 13.56
C LYS A 33 -3.57 4.05 13.10
N ASP A 34 -3.22 4.53 11.92
CA ASP A 34 -1.84 4.47 11.41
C ASP A 34 -0.84 5.24 12.30
N ILE A 35 -1.22 6.41 12.85
CA ILE A 35 -0.40 7.18 13.79
C ILE A 35 -0.05 6.36 15.05
N ALA A 36 -0.99 5.56 15.56
CA ALA A 36 -0.78 4.77 16.76
C ALA A 36 0.19 3.59 16.54
N ILE A 37 0.30 3.08 15.32
CA ILE A 37 1.07 1.85 15.01
C ILE A 37 2.34 2.10 14.19
N SER A 38 2.50 3.29 13.58
CA SER A 38 3.63 3.58 12.72
C SER A 38 4.87 4.02 13.53
N PRO A 39 6.07 3.50 13.23
CA PRO A 39 7.30 3.91 13.90
C PRO A 39 7.82 5.27 13.41
N PHE A 40 7.47 5.66 12.19
CA PHE A 40 7.80 6.95 11.60
C PHE A 40 6.73 7.99 11.90
N LYS A 41 7.13 9.27 11.87
CA LYS A 41 6.27 10.37 12.27
C LYS A 41 5.31 10.76 11.14
N ILE A 42 4.01 10.57 11.37
CA ILE A 42 2.94 11.11 10.54
C ILE A 42 2.56 12.49 11.10
N VAL A 43 2.47 13.50 10.23
CA VAL A 43 2.26 14.91 10.60
C VAL A 43 1.13 15.53 9.79
N LYS A 44 0.51 16.56 10.35
CA LYS A 44 -0.50 17.37 9.67
C LYS A 44 0.17 18.40 8.78
N ALA A 45 -0.17 18.42 7.49
CA ALA A 45 0.22 19.48 6.58
C ALA A 45 -0.65 20.73 6.78
N ASP A 46 -0.22 21.86 6.20
CA ASP A 46 -0.92 23.14 6.33
C ASP A 46 -2.34 23.09 5.74
N ASN A 47 -2.56 22.25 4.72
CA ASN A 47 -3.87 21.99 4.11
C ASN A 47 -4.68 20.87 4.80
N GLY A 48 -4.20 20.36 5.94
CA GLY A 48 -4.82 19.31 6.73
C GLY A 48 -4.57 17.87 6.24
N ASP A 49 -3.79 17.67 5.17
CA ASP A 49 -3.46 16.32 4.68
C ASP A 49 -2.50 15.58 5.60
N ALA A 50 -2.56 14.25 5.54
CA ALA A 50 -1.61 13.37 6.22
C ALA A 50 -0.28 13.33 5.46
N TRP A 51 0.78 13.86 6.08
CA TRP A 51 2.15 13.86 5.58
C TRP A 51 3.05 13.05 6.52
N VAL A 52 4.30 12.85 6.13
CA VAL A 52 5.32 12.21 6.96
C VAL A 52 6.50 13.15 7.17
N GLU A 53 7.19 13.02 8.31
CA GLU A 53 8.38 13.80 8.63
C GLU A 53 9.56 12.85 8.84
N VAL A 54 10.64 13.07 8.08
CA VAL A 54 11.88 12.29 8.14
C VAL A 54 13.03 13.25 8.32
N ARG A 55 13.79 13.09 9.41
CA ARG A 55 14.95 13.94 9.74
C ARG A 55 14.65 15.45 9.66
N GLY A 56 13.49 15.86 10.19
CA GLY A 56 13.05 17.26 10.22
C GLY A 56 12.51 17.79 8.89
N LYS A 57 12.50 16.99 7.81
CA LYS A 57 11.90 17.36 6.54
C LYS A 57 10.55 16.68 6.37
N ARG A 58 9.55 17.47 6.00
CA ARG A 58 8.19 17.00 5.72
C ARG A 58 8.06 16.58 4.26
N TYR A 59 7.33 15.50 4.02
CA TYR A 59 7.03 14.95 2.71
C TYR A 59 5.56 14.59 2.62
N SER A 60 4.94 14.92 1.50
CA SER A 60 3.61 14.45 1.15
C SER A 60 3.64 12.96 0.78
N ALA A 61 2.51 12.27 0.95
CA ALA A 61 2.38 10.87 0.52
C ALA A 61 2.64 10.67 -0.99
N PRO A 62 2.21 11.58 -1.90
CA PRO A 62 2.59 11.52 -3.31
C PRO A 62 4.10 11.60 -3.56
N GLU A 63 4.85 12.46 -2.85
CA GLU A 63 6.31 12.54 -3.02
C GLU A 63 7.01 11.24 -2.64
N ILE A 64 6.61 10.60 -1.54
CA ILE A 64 7.19 9.31 -1.14
C ILE A 64 6.80 8.20 -2.13
N SER A 65 5.54 8.19 -2.58
CA SER A 65 5.07 7.21 -3.58
C SER A 65 5.79 7.41 -4.93
N ALA A 66 6.11 8.66 -5.30
CA ALA A 66 6.88 8.98 -6.48
C ALA A 66 8.27 8.36 -6.46
N MET A 67 8.93 8.26 -5.30
CA MET A 67 10.24 7.58 -5.19
C MET A 67 10.14 6.09 -5.55
N VAL A 68 9.03 5.42 -5.18
CA VAL A 68 8.76 4.03 -5.57
C VAL A 68 8.52 3.95 -7.08
N LEU A 69 7.69 4.85 -7.62
CA LEU A 69 7.41 4.90 -9.06
C LEU A 69 8.66 5.20 -9.89
N GLN A 70 9.56 6.08 -9.42
CA GLN A 70 10.84 6.34 -10.06
C GLN A 70 11.71 5.08 -10.11
N LYS A 71 11.71 4.25 -9.07
CA LYS A 71 12.41 2.96 -9.11
C LYS A 71 11.79 2.02 -10.15
N MET A 72 10.46 2.00 -10.28
CA MET A 72 9.78 1.17 -11.30
C MET A 72 10.07 1.68 -12.71
N LYS A 73 9.98 2.99 -12.94
CA LYS A 73 10.40 3.65 -14.18
C LYS A 73 11.82 3.25 -14.56
N LYS A 74 12.79 3.44 -13.67
CA LYS A 74 14.18 3.04 -13.90
C LYS A 74 14.32 1.55 -14.22
N THR A 75 13.52 0.69 -13.58
CA THR A 75 13.56 -0.76 -13.85
C THR A 75 13.10 -1.07 -15.28
N ALA A 76 12.08 -0.36 -15.78
CA ALA A 76 11.65 -0.49 -17.17
C ALA A 76 12.69 0.09 -18.15
N GLU A 77 13.28 1.25 -17.84
CA GLU A 77 14.34 1.86 -18.64
C GLU A 77 15.58 0.98 -18.74
N ASP A 78 16.02 0.39 -17.62
CA ASP A 78 17.16 -0.54 -17.57
C ASP A 78 16.90 -1.79 -18.45
N TYR A 79 15.65 -2.23 -18.57
CA TYR A 79 15.25 -3.38 -19.39
C TYR A 79 15.12 -3.02 -20.89
N LEU A 80 14.50 -1.88 -21.21
CA LEU A 80 14.22 -1.45 -22.58
C LEU A 80 15.42 -0.78 -23.26
N GLY A 81 16.34 -0.20 -22.48
CA GLY A 81 17.47 0.55 -23.00
C GLY A 81 17.12 1.96 -23.50
N GLU A 82 15.92 2.46 -23.18
CA GLU A 82 15.43 3.79 -23.56
C GLU A 82 14.65 4.47 -22.42
N THR A 83 14.44 5.78 -22.55
CA THR A 83 13.70 6.58 -21.56
C THR A 83 12.21 6.23 -21.59
N VAL A 84 11.62 6.01 -20.42
CA VAL A 84 10.18 5.75 -20.27
C VAL A 84 9.48 7.00 -19.77
N THR A 85 8.57 7.54 -20.57
CA THR A 85 7.85 8.78 -20.27
C THR A 85 6.41 8.55 -19.84
N ASP A 86 5.77 7.49 -20.31
CA ASP A 86 4.34 7.27 -20.16
C ASP A 86 4.04 6.05 -19.28
N ALA A 87 2.98 6.12 -18.48
CA ALA A 87 2.59 5.01 -17.63
C ALA A 87 1.07 4.92 -17.42
N VAL A 88 0.62 3.68 -17.18
CA VAL A 88 -0.67 3.38 -16.55
C VAL A 88 -0.37 2.98 -15.11
N ILE A 89 -1.06 3.58 -14.14
CA ILE A 89 -0.84 3.34 -12.71
C ILE A 89 -2.11 2.74 -12.10
N THR A 90 -1.96 1.71 -11.29
CA THR A 90 -3.09 1.03 -10.63
C THR A 90 -3.50 1.76 -9.33
N VAL A 91 -4.78 1.67 -8.99
CA VAL A 91 -5.34 2.07 -7.69
C VAL A 91 -6.41 1.08 -7.25
N PRO A 92 -6.69 0.94 -5.93
CA PRO A 92 -7.84 0.18 -5.45
C PRO A 92 -9.13 0.67 -6.09
N ALA A 93 -10.07 -0.24 -6.34
CA ALA A 93 -11.33 0.13 -6.98
C ALA A 93 -12.11 1.16 -6.14
N TYR A 94 -12.03 1.01 -4.82
CA TYR A 94 -12.73 1.84 -3.84
C TYR A 94 -12.00 3.15 -3.46
N PHE A 95 -10.90 3.51 -4.13
CA PHE A 95 -10.27 4.81 -3.94
C PHE A 95 -11.19 5.96 -4.38
N ASP A 96 -11.30 6.97 -3.51
CA ASP A 96 -12.03 8.21 -3.80
C ASP A 96 -11.25 9.14 -4.75
N ASP A 97 -11.88 10.26 -5.13
CA ASP A 97 -11.30 11.24 -6.05
C ASP A 97 -9.99 11.85 -5.52
N SER A 98 -9.87 12.07 -4.22
CA SER A 98 -8.67 12.64 -3.61
C SER A 98 -7.50 11.65 -3.68
N GLN A 99 -7.76 10.38 -3.37
CA GLN A 99 -6.74 9.33 -3.43
C GLN A 99 -6.30 9.03 -4.87
N ARG A 100 -7.24 9.03 -5.82
CA ARG A 100 -6.95 8.90 -7.26
C ARG A 100 -6.09 10.06 -7.77
N GLN A 101 -6.47 11.30 -7.43
CA GLN A 101 -5.72 12.48 -7.84
C GLN A 101 -4.31 12.48 -7.22
N ALA A 102 -4.19 12.20 -5.93
CA ALA A 102 -2.90 12.13 -5.25
C ALA A 102 -1.98 11.05 -5.83
N THR A 103 -2.52 9.91 -6.26
CA THR A 103 -1.75 8.86 -6.95
C THR A 103 -1.30 9.30 -8.35
N LYS A 104 -2.17 10.01 -9.08
CA LYS A 104 -1.81 10.61 -10.38
C LYS A 104 -0.70 11.65 -10.21
N ASP A 105 -0.76 12.46 -9.17
CA ASP A 105 0.28 13.44 -8.83
C ASP A 105 1.60 12.77 -8.49
N ALA A 106 1.58 11.63 -7.78
CA ALA A 106 2.78 10.82 -7.53
C ALA A 106 3.45 10.38 -8.85
N GLY A 107 2.66 9.94 -9.84
CA GLY A 107 3.16 9.63 -11.18
C GLY A 107 3.80 10.84 -11.87
N LYS A 108 3.16 12.01 -11.79
CA LYS A 108 3.71 13.25 -12.35
C LYS A 108 5.03 13.65 -11.68
N ILE A 109 5.11 13.60 -10.35
CA ILE A 109 6.34 13.87 -9.57
C ILE A 109 7.45 12.87 -9.94
N ALA A 110 7.09 11.63 -10.25
CA ALA A 110 8.03 10.62 -10.73
C ALA A 110 8.53 10.86 -12.17
N GLY A 111 8.05 11.90 -12.85
CA GLY A 111 8.40 12.19 -14.24
C GLY A 111 7.74 11.23 -15.23
N LEU A 112 6.51 10.78 -14.92
CA LEU A 112 5.66 9.96 -15.79
C LEU A 112 4.43 10.77 -16.21
N ASN A 113 4.11 10.73 -17.50
CA ASN A 113 2.82 11.11 -18.03
C ASN A 113 1.83 9.97 -17.76
N VAL A 114 0.90 10.21 -16.84
CA VAL A 114 -0.08 9.21 -16.41
C VAL A 114 -1.23 9.15 -17.43
N LEU A 115 -1.13 8.23 -18.38
CA LEU A 115 -2.11 8.02 -19.44
C LEU A 115 -3.46 7.55 -18.89
N ARG A 116 -3.42 6.72 -17.85
CA ARG A 116 -4.61 6.19 -17.20
C ARG A 116 -4.33 5.80 -15.75
N ILE A 117 -5.30 6.07 -14.89
CA ILE A 117 -5.43 5.40 -13.60
C ILE A 117 -6.41 4.25 -13.80
N ILE A 118 -5.96 3.01 -13.55
CA ILE A 118 -6.78 1.81 -13.72
C ILE A 118 -7.06 1.18 -12.36
N ASN A 119 -8.27 0.64 -12.18
CA ASN A 119 -8.62 -0.08 -10.96
C ASN A 119 -7.87 -1.43 -10.93
N GLU A 120 -7.32 -1.78 -9.77
CA GLU A 120 -6.60 -3.04 -9.50
C GLU A 120 -7.39 -4.29 -9.95
N PRO A 121 -8.67 -4.48 -9.56
CA PRO A 121 -9.42 -5.66 -10.00
C PRO A 121 -9.72 -5.65 -11.50
N THR A 122 -9.83 -4.48 -12.14
CA THR A 122 -9.97 -4.39 -13.60
C THR A 122 -8.68 -4.78 -14.31
N ALA A 123 -7.51 -4.35 -13.80
CA ALA A 123 -6.22 -4.76 -14.34
C ALA A 123 -6.02 -6.28 -14.19
N ALA A 124 -6.41 -6.87 -13.06
CA ALA A 124 -6.38 -8.31 -12.85
C ALA A 124 -7.31 -9.06 -13.82
N ALA A 125 -8.53 -8.56 -14.03
CA ALA A 125 -9.47 -9.13 -14.98
C ALA A 125 -8.96 -9.05 -16.43
N LEU A 126 -8.34 -7.94 -16.83
CA LEU A 126 -7.69 -7.81 -18.14
C LEU A 126 -6.58 -8.85 -18.33
N ALA A 127 -5.75 -9.06 -17.30
CA ALA A 127 -4.69 -10.07 -17.33
C ALA A 127 -5.27 -11.50 -17.43
N TYR A 128 -6.35 -11.80 -16.71
CA TYR A 128 -7.02 -13.10 -16.76
C TYR A 128 -7.71 -13.35 -18.12
N GLY A 129 -8.36 -12.33 -18.66
CA GLY A 129 -9.19 -12.43 -19.86
C GLY A 129 -8.43 -12.35 -21.19
N LEU A 130 -7.16 -11.95 -21.21
CA LEU A 130 -6.39 -11.69 -22.43
C LEU A 130 -6.38 -12.88 -23.41
N ASP A 131 -6.33 -14.11 -22.88
CA ASP A 131 -6.30 -15.35 -23.67
C ASP A 131 -7.64 -16.10 -23.70
N LYS A 132 -8.69 -15.54 -23.08
CA LYS A 132 -9.99 -16.19 -22.95
C LYS A 132 -10.93 -15.73 -24.05
N LYS A 133 -11.57 -16.69 -24.73
CA LYS A 133 -12.52 -16.43 -25.83
C LYS A 133 -13.97 -16.72 -25.46
N LYS A 134 -14.26 -16.94 -24.18
CA LYS A 134 -15.60 -17.28 -23.71
C LYS A 134 -16.16 -16.11 -22.91
N ASP A 135 -17.45 -15.88 -23.09
CA ASP A 135 -18.18 -15.00 -22.22
C ASP A 135 -18.27 -15.62 -20.83
N GLU A 136 -17.78 -14.90 -19.83
CA GLU A 136 -17.73 -15.38 -18.46
C GLU A 136 -17.97 -14.28 -17.45
N LYS A 137 -18.62 -14.64 -16.36
CA LYS A 137 -18.82 -13.78 -15.21
C LYS A 137 -17.86 -14.21 -14.11
N ILE A 138 -16.99 -13.31 -13.68
CA ILE A 138 -15.96 -13.59 -12.69
C ILE A 138 -16.13 -12.71 -11.46
N ALA A 139 -15.65 -13.21 -10.33
CA ALA A 139 -15.39 -12.42 -9.15
C ALA A 139 -13.88 -12.27 -8.99
N VAL A 140 -13.38 -11.04 -8.94
CA VAL A 140 -12.01 -10.75 -8.54
C VAL A 140 -12.04 -10.40 -7.06
N PHE A 141 -11.38 -11.24 -6.25
CA PHE A 141 -11.16 -11.02 -4.83
C PHE A 141 -9.70 -10.63 -4.63
N ASP A 142 -9.45 -9.37 -4.29
CA ASP A 142 -8.11 -8.81 -4.10
C ASP A 142 -7.94 -8.39 -2.64
N LEU A 143 -7.18 -9.18 -1.88
CA LEU A 143 -6.81 -8.88 -0.50
C LEU A 143 -5.30 -8.65 -0.42
N GLY A 144 -4.92 -7.38 -0.50
CA GLY A 144 -3.52 -6.96 -0.50
C GLY A 144 -2.96 -6.71 0.91
N GLY A 145 -1.84 -5.99 0.96
CA GLY A 145 -1.19 -5.62 2.23
C GLY A 145 -1.99 -4.61 3.06
N GLY A 146 -2.85 -3.79 2.47
CA GLY A 146 -3.61 -2.78 3.23
C GLY A 146 -4.93 -2.35 2.62
N THR A 147 -5.36 -2.98 1.53
CA THR A 147 -6.63 -2.73 0.86
C THR A 147 -7.26 -4.05 0.48
N PHE A 148 -8.59 -4.10 0.55
CA PHE A 148 -9.41 -5.21 0.12
C PHE A 148 -10.41 -4.69 -0.92
N ASP A 149 -10.47 -5.34 -2.08
CA ASP A 149 -11.47 -5.09 -3.11
C ASP A 149 -12.12 -6.41 -3.54
N VAL A 150 -13.43 -6.36 -3.81
CA VAL A 150 -14.16 -7.40 -4.52
C VAL A 150 -14.95 -6.79 -5.67
N SER A 151 -14.73 -7.31 -6.88
CA SER A 151 -15.44 -6.85 -8.07
C SER A 151 -16.07 -8.02 -8.81
N ILE A 152 -17.31 -7.85 -9.26
CA ILE A 152 -17.97 -8.75 -10.20
C ILE A 152 -17.83 -8.16 -11.59
N LEU A 153 -17.22 -8.93 -12.49
CA LEU A 153 -16.99 -8.52 -13.87
C LEU A 153 -17.64 -9.49 -14.83
N GLU A 154 -18.12 -8.97 -15.95
CA GLU A 154 -18.53 -9.74 -17.11
C GLU A 154 -17.51 -9.50 -18.22
N LEU A 155 -16.94 -10.58 -18.73
CA LEU A 155 -16.00 -10.61 -19.83
C LEU A 155 -16.75 -11.18 -21.03
N GLY A 156 -16.73 -10.49 -22.16
CA GLY A 156 -17.31 -11.00 -23.40
C GLY A 156 -17.02 -10.09 -24.59
N ASP A 157 -16.83 -10.67 -25.77
CA ASP A 157 -16.54 -9.94 -27.02
C ASP A 157 -15.41 -8.88 -26.93
N GLY A 158 -14.38 -9.14 -26.10
CA GLY A 158 -13.28 -8.20 -25.86
C GLY A 158 -13.65 -6.98 -25.00
N VAL A 159 -14.86 -6.97 -24.46
CA VAL A 159 -15.37 -5.97 -23.52
C VAL A 159 -15.24 -6.50 -22.08
N PHE A 160 -14.80 -5.62 -21.19
CA PHE A 160 -14.70 -5.87 -19.76
C PHE A 160 -15.64 -4.92 -19.05
N GLU A 161 -16.72 -5.43 -18.48
CA GLU A 161 -17.70 -4.61 -17.78
C GLU A 161 -17.70 -4.93 -16.28
N VAL A 162 -17.47 -3.90 -15.46
CA VAL A 162 -17.61 -3.99 -14.00
C VAL A 162 -19.08 -3.88 -13.65
N LYS A 163 -19.70 -4.95 -13.16
CA LYS A 163 -21.12 -4.98 -12.78
C LYS A 163 -21.34 -4.44 -11.37
N SER A 164 -20.42 -4.73 -10.47
CA SER A 164 -20.43 -4.21 -9.11
C SER A 164 -19.05 -4.27 -8.51
N THR A 165 -18.74 -3.32 -7.62
CA THR A 165 -17.51 -3.33 -6.84
C THR A 165 -17.81 -2.91 -5.41
N ASN A 166 -17.11 -3.52 -4.46
CA ASN A 166 -17.14 -3.16 -3.05
C ASN A 166 -15.77 -3.46 -2.44
N GLY A 167 -15.51 -3.02 -1.21
CA GLY A 167 -14.21 -3.23 -0.58
C GLY A 167 -14.04 -2.41 0.69
N ASP A 168 -12.82 -2.49 1.23
CA ASP A 168 -12.35 -1.67 2.33
C ASP A 168 -10.92 -1.19 2.03
N THR A 169 -10.76 0.14 1.96
CA THR A 169 -9.47 0.78 1.66
C THR A 169 -8.49 0.79 2.83
N PHE A 170 -8.86 0.19 3.96
CA PHE A 170 -8.07 0.10 5.19
C PHE A 170 -8.14 -1.29 5.83
N LEU A 171 -8.20 -2.33 5.01
CA LEU A 171 -8.17 -3.73 5.44
C LEU A 171 -7.17 -4.50 4.58
N GLY A 172 -6.19 -5.17 5.18
CA GLY A 172 -5.28 -6.05 4.46
C GLY A 172 -4.26 -6.72 5.37
N GLY A 173 -3.23 -7.31 4.77
CA GLY A 173 -2.17 -8.07 5.43
C GLY A 173 -1.55 -7.42 6.67
N GLU A 174 -1.42 -6.09 6.69
CA GLU A 174 -0.89 -5.32 7.83
C GLU A 174 -1.79 -5.43 9.08
N ASP A 175 -3.11 -5.57 8.90
CA ASP A 175 -4.06 -5.71 10.00
C ASP A 175 -3.99 -7.14 10.61
N PHE A 176 -3.71 -8.14 9.76
CA PHE A 176 -3.37 -9.50 10.23
C PHE A 176 -2.03 -9.50 10.98
N ASP A 177 -1.02 -8.81 10.45
CA ASP A 177 0.28 -8.67 11.12
C ASP A 177 0.11 -8.01 12.48
N GLN A 178 -0.68 -6.94 12.57
CA GLN A 178 -0.97 -6.27 13.83
C GLN A 178 -1.63 -7.20 14.85
N SER A 179 -2.58 -8.04 14.42
CA SER A 179 -3.23 -9.02 15.30
C SER A 179 -2.23 -10.04 15.87
N VAL A 180 -1.29 -10.50 15.05
CA VAL A 180 -0.22 -11.42 15.48
C VAL A 180 0.78 -10.70 16.40
N ILE A 181 1.16 -9.46 16.09
CA ILE A 181 2.05 -8.62 16.91
C ILE A 181 1.45 -8.43 18.30
N ASP A 182 0.16 -8.05 18.38
CA ASP A 182 -0.53 -7.81 19.65
C ASP A 182 -0.58 -9.08 20.49
N TRP A 183 -0.90 -10.23 19.87
CA TRP A 183 -0.88 -11.52 20.55
C TRP A 183 0.51 -11.86 21.11
N ILE A 184 1.59 -11.76 20.31
CA ILE A 184 2.95 -12.05 20.79
C ILE A 184 3.37 -11.08 21.89
N ALA A 185 3.06 -9.78 21.75
CA ALA A 185 3.42 -8.76 22.73
C ALA A 185 2.71 -9.00 24.07
N ASP A 186 1.43 -9.37 24.04
CA ASP A 186 0.65 -9.65 25.24
C ASP A 186 1.10 -10.94 25.94
N GLU A 187 1.43 -12.00 25.20
CA GLU A 187 2.00 -13.23 25.78
C GLU A 187 3.40 -12.98 26.37
N PHE A 188 4.27 -12.24 25.67
CA PHE A 188 5.59 -11.88 26.20
C PHE A 188 5.48 -11.04 27.48
N LYS A 189 4.50 -10.13 27.56
CA LYS A 189 4.23 -9.34 28.76
C LYS A 189 3.73 -10.20 29.92
N LYS A 190 2.90 -11.20 29.67
CA LYS A 190 2.45 -12.15 30.71
C LYS A 190 3.61 -12.97 31.26
N ASP A 191 4.48 -13.47 30.37
CA ASP A 191 5.58 -14.37 30.73
C ASP A 191 6.77 -13.63 31.35
N GLN A 192 7.10 -12.44 30.84
CA GLN A 192 8.33 -11.71 31.18
C GLN A 192 8.09 -10.39 31.92
N GLY A 193 6.83 -9.93 32.02
CA GLY A 193 6.48 -8.66 32.66
C GLY A 193 6.86 -7.40 31.87
N ILE A 194 7.35 -7.55 30.63
CA ILE A 194 7.86 -6.45 29.79
C ILE A 194 6.96 -6.26 28.58
N ASP A 195 6.55 -5.03 28.29
CA ASP A 195 5.76 -4.69 27.11
C ASP A 195 6.67 -4.22 25.96
N LEU A 196 6.84 -5.07 24.94
CA LEU A 196 7.74 -4.80 23.81
C LEU A 196 7.30 -3.63 22.92
N ARG A 197 6.02 -3.22 23.00
CA ARG A 197 5.48 -2.12 22.18
C ARG A 197 6.08 -0.76 22.53
N GLY A 198 6.64 -0.62 23.73
CA GLY A 198 7.31 0.62 24.16
C GLY A 198 8.69 0.84 23.54
N ASP A 199 9.33 -0.21 23.00
CA ASP A 199 10.65 -0.13 22.38
C ASP A 199 10.52 -0.22 20.85
N LYS A 200 10.91 0.84 20.14
CA LYS A 200 10.77 0.93 18.68
C LYS A 200 11.58 -0.13 17.92
N MET A 201 12.76 -0.48 18.41
CA MET A 201 13.60 -1.51 17.77
C MET A 201 13.02 -2.90 18.02
N ALA A 202 12.56 -3.16 19.25
CA ALA A 202 11.91 -4.43 19.59
C ALA A 202 10.61 -4.61 18.80
N LEU A 203 9.76 -3.58 18.73
CA LEU A 203 8.52 -3.58 17.96
C LEU A 203 8.78 -3.82 16.47
N GLN A 204 9.82 -3.20 15.89
CA GLN A 204 10.17 -3.43 14.49
C GLN A 204 10.63 -4.88 14.23
N ARG A 205 11.43 -5.46 15.12
CA ARG A 205 11.81 -6.89 15.04
C ARG A 205 10.61 -7.81 15.18
N LEU A 206 9.71 -7.47 16.10
CA LEU A 206 8.48 -8.21 16.32
C LEU A 206 7.58 -8.18 15.09
N LYS A 207 7.45 -7.03 14.44
CA LYS A 207 6.70 -6.89 13.18
C LYS A 207 7.23 -7.78 12.07
N GLU A 208 8.55 -7.80 11.86
CA GLU A 208 9.16 -8.69 10.86
C GLU A 208 8.96 -10.17 11.19
N ALA A 209 9.08 -10.55 12.46
CA ALA A 209 8.84 -11.92 12.91
C ALA A 209 7.37 -12.34 12.75
N ALA A 210 6.43 -11.44 13.06
CA ALA A 210 4.99 -11.67 12.91
C ALA A 210 4.58 -11.84 11.44
N GLU A 211 5.02 -10.94 10.54
CA GLU A 211 4.79 -11.06 9.08
C GLU A 211 5.33 -12.41 8.58
N LYS A 212 6.55 -12.75 8.99
CA LYS A 212 7.19 -14.01 8.59
C LYS A 212 6.39 -15.23 9.09
N ALA A 213 6.03 -15.26 10.37
CA ALA A 213 5.26 -16.36 10.95
C ALA A 213 3.88 -16.51 10.29
N LYS A 214 3.17 -15.40 10.05
CA LYS A 214 1.90 -15.39 9.30
C LYS A 214 2.05 -16.05 7.93
N CYS A 215 3.10 -15.69 7.19
CA CYS A 215 3.37 -16.25 5.86
C CYS A 215 3.76 -17.74 5.93
N GLU A 216 4.59 -18.14 6.91
CA GLU A 216 4.99 -19.55 7.11
C GLU A 216 3.81 -20.45 7.47
N LEU A 217 2.76 -19.93 8.12
CA LEU A 217 1.54 -20.68 8.46
C LEU A 217 0.56 -20.82 7.28
N SER A 218 0.87 -20.27 6.11
CA SER A 218 0.04 -20.41 4.89
C SER A 218 0.36 -21.68 4.09
N THR A 219 1.22 -22.56 4.61
CA THR A 219 1.66 -23.82 4.00
C THR A 219 1.52 -24.98 4.98
#